data_AF-A0A0H3LII4-F1
#
_entry.id   AF-A0A0H3LII4-F1
#
_cell.length_a   1.000
_cell.length_b   1.000
_cell.length_c   1.000
_cell.angle_alpha   90.00
_cell.angle_beta   90.00
_cell.angle_gamma   90.00
#
_symmetry.space_group_name_H-M   'P 1'
#
loop_
_entity.id
_entity.type
_entity.pdbx_description
1 polymer ?
#
loop_
_entity_poly.entity_id
_entity_poly.type
_entity_poly.pdbx_seq_one_letter_code
_entity_poly.pdbx_strand_id
1 'polypeptide(L)'
;MTSGKVRVQRFQLNANGRDFAVGDIHGHFDRLEVALAAVRFSPEKDRLFSVGDLVDRGPESADVLKWLERPWFHPICGNHELMTWRRAMGNPIPDVDHRLHGGEWLDACVSPKQPDFC
;
A
#
# COMPACT_ATOMS: atom_id res chain seq x y z
N MET A 1 -15.55 -26.93 0.06
CA MET A 1 -16.14 -26.00 -0.92
C MET A 1 -15.36 -24.69 -0.84
N THR A 2 -14.29 -24.54 -1.62
CA THR A 2 -13.52 -23.29 -1.66
C THR A 2 -14.31 -22.27 -2.46
N SER A 3 -14.98 -21.36 -1.74
CA SER A 3 -15.56 -20.14 -2.31
C SER A 3 -14.48 -19.46 -3.15
N GLY A 4 -14.73 -19.31 -4.45
CA GLY A 4 -13.80 -18.67 -5.38
C GLY A 4 -13.52 -17.26 -4.89
N LYS A 5 -12.28 -17.02 -4.42
CA LYS A 5 -11.84 -15.72 -3.92
C LYS A 5 -12.05 -14.71 -5.05
N VAL A 6 -12.95 -13.76 -4.84
CA VAL A 6 -13.24 -12.70 -5.80
C VAL A 6 -11.94 -11.93 -6.08
N ARG A 7 -11.40 -12.06 -7.29
CA ARG A 7 -10.17 -11.36 -7.72
C ARG A 7 -10.40 -9.89 -8.08
N VAL A 8 -11.67 -9.49 -8.21
CA VAL A 8 -12.07 -8.17 -8.70
C VAL A 8 -13.13 -7.58 -7.78
N GLN A 9 -12.75 -6.57 -7.02
CA GLN A 9 -13.69 -5.75 -6.27
C GLN A 9 -14.36 -4.76 -7.24
N ARG A 10 -15.69 -4.66 -7.20
CA ARG A 10 -16.46 -3.71 -8.00
C ARG A 10 -17.05 -2.66 -7.10
N PHE A 11 -16.98 -1.41 -7.55
CA PHE A 11 -17.55 -0.27 -6.87
C PHE A 11 -18.68 0.30 -7.72
N GLN A 12 -19.78 0.68 -7.07
CA GLN A 12 -20.83 1.47 -7.72
C GLN A 12 -20.29 2.87 -8.02
N LEU A 13 -20.95 3.56 -8.96
CA LEU A 13 -20.69 4.97 -9.26
C LEU A 13 -20.76 5.78 -7.96
N ASN A 14 -19.79 6.67 -7.76
CA ASN A 14 -19.83 7.61 -6.66
C ASN A 14 -20.85 8.71 -6.97
N ALA A 15 -22.04 8.64 -6.35
CA ALA A 15 -23.09 9.64 -6.54
C ALA A 15 -22.86 10.92 -5.71
N ASN A 16 -21.97 10.87 -4.70
CA ASN A 16 -21.82 11.92 -3.70
C ASN A 16 -20.50 12.71 -3.82
N GLY A 17 -19.58 12.25 -4.68
CA GLY A 17 -18.27 12.86 -4.89
C GLY A 17 -17.58 12.34 -6.15
N ARG A 18 -16.27 12.50 -6.21
CA ARG A 18 -15.41 12.15 -7.34
C ARG A 18 -14.55 10.93 -7.05
N ASP A 19 -14.24 10.19 -8.09
CA ASP A 19 -13.28 9.10 -8.03
C ASP A 19 -11.96 9.54 -8.66
N PHE A 20 -10.88 9.45 -7.88
CA PHE A 20 -9.52 9.74 -8.32
C PHE A 20 -8.74 8.45 -8.47
N ALA A 21 -7.80 8.44 -9.41
CA ALA A 21 -6.82 7.38 -9.55
C ALA A 21 -5.41 7.97 -9.34
N VAL A 22 -4.56 7.23 -8.64
CA VAL A 22 -3.15 7.59 -8.44
C VAL A 22 -2.25 6.41 -8.82
N GLY A 23 -1.10 6.75 -9.41
CA GLY A 23 -0.01 5.81 -9.67
C GLY A 23 0.74 5.43 -8.40
N ASP A 24 1.96 4.96 -8.58
CA ASP A 24 2.89 4.56 -7.52
C ASP A 24 3.11 5.70 -6.52
N ILE A 25 3.08 5.37 -5.22
CA ILE A 25 3.27 6.35 -4.13
C ILE A 25 4.66 6.21 -3.52
N HIS A 26 5.17 4.99 -3.41
CA HIS A 26 6.52 4.69 -2.92
C HIS A 26 6.90 5.47 -1.68
N GLY A 27 6.11 5.41 -0.61
CA GLY A 27 6.40 6.07 0.67
C GLY A 27 6.55 7.59 0.58
N HIS A 28 5.90 8.25 -0.38
CA HIS A 28 5.80 9.72 -0.47
C HIS A 28 4.36 10.17 -0.23
N PHE A 29 3.81 9.78 0.91
CA PHE A 29 2.45 10.12 1.29
C PHE A 29 2.26 11.62 1.49
N ASP A 30 3.26 12.37 1.99
CA ASP A 30 3.18 13.83 2.11
C ASP A 30 2.94 14.49 0.75
N ARG A 31 3.59 14.00 -0.31
CA ARG A 31 3.36 14.49 -1.69
C ARG A 31 1.97 14.18 -2.18
N LEU A 32 1.44 13.01 -1.83
CA LEU A 32 0.06 12.64 -2.14
C LEU A 32 -0.92 13.57 -1.41
N GLU A 33 -0.71 13.89 -0.13
CA GLU A 33 -1.56 14.83 0.59
C GLU A 33 -1.58 16.21 -0.07
N VAL A 34 -0.42 16.72 -0.50
CA VAL A 34 -0.32 17.98 -1.25
C VAL A 34 -1.10 17.92 -2.57
N ALA A 35 -0.99 16.82 -3.32
CA ALA A 35 -1.71 16.65 -4.57
C ALA A 35 -3.23 16.58 -4.37
N LEU A 36 -3.69 15.87 -3.32
CA LEU A 36 -5.10 15.78 -2.94
C LEU A 36 -5.65 17.14 -2.50
N ALA A 37 -4.87 17.91 -1.74
CA ALA A 37 -5.24 19.27 -1.34
C ALA A 37 -5.40 20.20 -2.56
N ALA A 38 -4.50 20.11 -3.55
CA ALA A 38 -4.55 20.92 -4.77
C ALA A 38 -5.83 20.69 -5.60
N VAL A 39 -6.36 19.47 -5.61
CA VAL A 39 -7.63 19.13 -6.29
C VAL A 39 -8.87 19.30 -5.40
N ARG A 40 -8.67 19.83 -4.18
CA ARG A 40 -9.69 19.98 -3.13
C ARG A 40 -10.41 18.65 -2.86
N PHE A 41 -9.65 17.59 -2.66
CA PHE A 41 -10.17 16.27 -2.30
C PHE A 41 -10.95 16.36 -0.98
N SER A 42 -12.15 15.76 -0.93
CA SER A 42 -13.00 15.68 0.26
C SER A 42 -13.10 14.22 0.72
N PRO A 43 -12.40 13.81 1.78
CA PRO A 43 -12.46 12.46 2.36
C PRO A 43 -13.87 11.93 2.67
N GLU A 44 -14.84 12.83 2.85
CA GLU A 44 -16.23 12.52 3.17
C GLU A 44 -17.06 12.13 1.93
N LYS A 45 -16.56 12.43 0.74
CA LYS A 45 -17.30 12.34 -0.53
C LYS A 45 -16.51 11.65 -1.63
N ASP A 46 -15.24 11.99 -1.76
CA ASP A 46 -14.35 11.51 -2.81
C ASP A 46 -13.70 10.17 -2.42
N ARG A 47 -13.31 9.39 -3.43
CA ARG A 47 -12.57 8.13 -3.27
C ARG A 47 -11.26 8.20 -4.04
N LEU A 48 -10.23 7.59 -3.51
CA LEU A 48 -8.91 7.49 -4.14
C LEU A 48 -8.58 6.02 -4.39
N PHE A 49 -8.46 5.66 -5.67
CA PHE A 49 -8.00 4.35 -6.12
C PHE A 49 -6.51 4.41 -6.42
N SER A 50 -5.72 3.54 -5.80
CA SER A 50 -4.29 3.41 -6.08
C SER A 50 -4.01 2.13 -6.85
N VAL A 51 -3.09 2.20 -7.81
CA VAL A 51 -2.60 1.06 -8.60
C VAL A 51 -1.61 0.17 -7.84
N GLY A 52 -1.28 0.49 -6.59
CA GLY A 52 -0.32 -0.23 -5.75
C GLY A 52 1.01 0.52 -5.64
N ASP A 53 2.06 -0.21 -5.24
CA ASP A 53 3.41 0.32 -5.01
C ASP A 53 3.37 1.52 -4.04
N LEU A 54 2.79 1.25 -2.88
CA LEU A 54 2.59 2.20 -1.78
C LEU A 54 3.87 2.39 -0.96
N VAL A 55 4.66 1.33 -0.83
CA VAL A 55 5.86 1.27 0.01
C VAL A 55 7.15 1.25 -0.81
N ASP A 56 8.27 1.22 -0.09
CA ASP A 56 9.64 1.27 -0.56
C ASP A 56 10.03 2.59 -1.23
N ARG A 57 11.34 2.79 -1.38
CA ARG A 57 12.01 3.95 -2.03
C ARG A 57 11.84 5.30 -1.33
N GLY A 58 10.66 5.61 -0.80
CA GLY A 58 10.39 6.85 -0.08
C GLY A 58 10.45 6.71 1.44
N PRO A 59 10.56 7.87 2.13
CA PRO A 59 10.83 7.94 3.56
C PRO A 59 9.65 7.49 4.44
N GLU A 60 8.43 7.50 3.93
CA GLU A 60 7.19 7.32 4.72
C GLU A 60 6.55 5.95 4.49
N SER A 61 7.33 4.95 4.06
CA SER A 61 6.80 3.61 3.79
C SER A 61 6.05 3.00 4.99
N ALA A 62 6.46 3.33 6.22
CA ALA A 62 5.79 2.88 7.44
C ALA A 62 4.38 3.48 7.63
N ASP A 63 4.08 4.63 7.01
CA ASP A 63 2.77 5.28 7.12
C ASP A 63 1.69 4.59 6.29
N VAL A 64 2.04 3.60 5.45
CA VAL A 64 1.10 2.85 4.62
C VAL A 64 -0.08 2.28 5.43
N LEU A 65 0.16 1.82 6.67
CA LEU A 65 -0.90 1.27 7.52
C LEU A 65 -1.96 2.33 7.87
N LYS A 66 -1.52 3.56 8.18
CA LYS A 66 -2.43 4.68 8.44
C LYS A 66 -3.27 5.03 7.22
N TRP A 67 -2.71 4.86 6.02
CA TRP A 67 -3.43 5.09 4.77
C TRP A 67 -4.43 3.98 4.45
N LEU A 68 -4.06 2.72 4.70
CA LEU A 68 -4.94 1.56 4.50
C LEU A 68 -6.17 1.56 5.43
N GLU A 69 -6.09 2.24 6.57
CA GLU A 69 -7.22 2.45 7.48
C GLU A 69 -8.23 3.49 6.98
N ARG A 70 -7.86 4.31 5.96
CA ARG A 70 -8.74 5.37 5.46
C ARG A 70 -9.84 4.77 4.58
N PRO A 71 -11.14 4.95 4.91
CA PRO A 71 -12.24 4.28 4.22
C PRO A 71 -12.41 4.72 2.75
N TRP A 72 -11.88 5.88 2.39
CA TRP A 72 -11.88 6.45 1.04
C TRP A 72 -10.68 6.03 0.19
N PHE A 73 -9.71 5.29 0.76
CA PHE A 73 -8.51 4.84 0.06
C PHE A 73 -8.64 3.37 -0.36
N HIS A 74 -8.48 3.12 -1.65
CA HIS A 74 -8.71 1.81 -2.27
C HIS A 74 -7.50 1.40 -3.12
N PRO A 75 -6.42 0.91 -2.50
CA PRO A 75 -5.27 0.40 -3.23
C PRO A 75 -5.48 -1.04 -3.70
N ILE A 76 -4.82 -1.40 -4.79
CA ILE A 76 -4.52 -2.80 -5.12
C ILE A 76 -3.10 -3.15 -4.66
N CYS A 77 -2.80 -4.45 -4.60
CA CYS A 77 -1.47 -4.93 -4.23
C CYS A 77 -0.52 -4.82 -5.42
N GLY A 78 0.52 -3.99 -5.31
CA GLY A 78 1.61 -3.88 -6.28
C GLY A 78 2.71 -4.92 -6.03
N ASN A 79 3.76 -4.89 -6.86
CA ASN A 79 4.89 -5.79 -6.67
C ASN A 79 5.72 -5.43 -5.44
N HIS A 80 5.76 -4.16 -5.04
CA HIS A 80 6.45 -3.73 -3.83
C HIS A 80 5.75 -4.20 -2.54
N GLU A 81 4.41 -4.20 -2.50
CA GLU A 81 3.66 -4.82 -1.40
C GLU A 81 3.91 -6.33 -1.34
N LEU A 82 3.95 -7.02 -2.48
CA LEU A 82 4.23 -8.45 -2.53
C LEU A 82 5.64 -8.79 -2.02
N MET A 83 6.65 -8.03 -2.45
CA MET A 83 8.03 -8.18 -1.96
C MET A 83 8.11 -7.98 -0.45
N THR A 84 7.52 -6.88 0.04
CA THR A 84 7.48 -6.54 1.47
C THR A 84 6.81 -7.64 2.29
N TRP A 85 5.63 -8.09 1.88
CA TRP A 85 4.89 -9.14 2.59
C TRP A 85 5.66 -10.46 2.62
N ARG A 86 6.21 -10.88 1.48
CA ARG A 86 7.02 -12.10 1.37
C ARG A 86 8.26 -12.07 2.27
N ARG A 87 8.97 -10.95 2.28
CA ARG A 87 10.14 -10.75 3.14
C ARG A 87 9.77 -10.75 4.62
N ALA A 88 8.70 -10.04 5.01
CA ALA A 88 8.22 -10.02 6.38
C ALA A 88 7.80 -11.42 6.88
N MET A 89 7.33 -12.29 5.99
CA MET A 89 6.96 -13.68 6.28
C MET A 89 8.13 -14.67 6.24
N GLY A 90 9.38 -14.20 6.09
CA GLY A 90 10.55 -15.08 6.00
C GLY A 90 10.63 -15.91 4.71
N ASN A 91 9.85 -15.56 3.69
CA ASN A 91 9.82 -16.24 2.38
C ASN A 91 10.01 -15.22 1.25
N PRO A 92 11.17 -14.54 1.18
CA PRO A 92 11.44 -13.54 0.15
C PRO A 92 11.36 -14.13 -1.26
N ILE A 93 11.21 -13.26 -2.27
CA ILE A 93 11.28 -13.69 -3.66
C ILE A 93 12.71 -14.19 -3.94
N PRO A 94 12.89 -15.41 -4.47
CA PRO A 94 14.22 -15.91 -4.83
C PRO A 94 14.94 -14.96 -5.78
N ASP A 95 16.24 -14.79 -5.59
CA ASP A 95 17.12 -13.97 -6.44
C ASP A 95 16.76 -12.47 -6.51
N VAL A 96 15.88 -11.99 -5.62
CA VAL A 96 15.50 -10.57 -5.51
C VAL A 96 15.82 -10.07 -4.11
N ASP A 97 16.79 -9.16 -4.00
CA ASP A 97 17.06 -8.44 -2.75
C ASP A 97 16.13 -7.23 -2.61
N HIS A 98 15.11 -7.35 -1.76
CA HIS A 98 14.14 -6.28 -1.49
C HIS A 98 14.81 -4.96 -1.05
N ARG A 99 15.96 -5.01 -0.35
CA ARG A 99 16.67 -3.78 0.07
C ARG A 99 17.14 -2.96 -1.12
N LEU A 100 17.62 -3.61 -2.19
CA LEU A 100 18.01 -2.94 -3.45
C LEU A 100 16.83 -2.27 -4.15
N HIS A 101 15.60 -2.65 -3.81
CA HIS A 101 14.38 -2.05 -4.30
C HIS A 101 13.77 -1.02 -3.32
N GLY A 102 14.52 -0.61 -2.29
CA GLY A 102 14.10 0.39 -1.31
C GLY A 102 13.39 -0.18 -0.08
N GLY A 103 13.51 -1.49 0.17
CA GLY A 103 12.88 -2.20 1.29
C GLY A 103 13.60 -2.09 2.64
N GLU A 104 14.60 -1.23 2.77
CA GLU A 104 15.39 -1.06 4.00
C GLU A 104 14.55 -0.62 5.20
N TRP A 105 13.48 0.15 4.96
CA TRP A 105 12.56 0.63 6.00
C TRP A 105 11.95 -0.52 6.83
N LEU A 106 11.74 -1.68 6.21
CA LEU A 106 11.15 -2.84 6.88
C LEU A 106 12.05 -3.34 8.02
N ASP A 107 13.37 -3.16 7.92
CA ASP A 107 14.31 -3.57 8.98
C ASP A 107 14.13 -2.78 10.27
N ALA A 108 13.69 -1.52 10.15
CA ALA A 108 13.37 -0.70 11.31
C ALA A 108 12.04 -1.13 11.97
N CYS A 109 11.16 -1.81 11.23
CA CYS A 109 9.87 -2.29 11.72
C CYS A 109 9.94 -3.70 12.32
N VAL A 110 10.88 -4.54 11.87
CA VAL A 110 11.06 -5.91 12.38
C VAL A 110 12.03 -5.88 13.56
N SER A 111 11.52 -6.06 14.78
CA SER A 111 12.39 -6.16 15.96
C SER A 111 13.32 -7.39 15.86
N PRO A 112 14.50 -7.37 16.50
CA PRO A 112 15.33 -8.57 16.58
C PRO A 112 14.61 -9.63 17.41
N LYS A 113 14.22 -10.72 16.74
CA LYS A 113 13.72 -12.02 17.25
C LYS A 113 12.21 -12.13 17.50
N GLN A 114 11.53 -12.84 16.59
CA GLN A 114 10.60 -13.89 17.01
C GLN A 114 11.36 -15.22 16.97
N PRO A 115 11.51 -15.96 18.08
CA PRO A 115 12.09 -17.29 18.05
C PRO A 115 11.18 -18.23 17.27
N ASP A 116 11.80 -19.13 16.51
CA ASP A 116 11.17 -20.19 15.75
C ASP A 116 10.12 -20.91 16.59
N PHE A 117 8.87 -20.92 16.14
CA PHE A 117 7.90 -21.91 16.62
C PHE A 117 8.23 -23.22 15.91
N CYS A 118 8.94 -24.10 16.63
CA CYS A 118 9.03 -25.52 16.36
C CYS A 118 7.68 -26.21 16.56
#